data_AF-A0A0S8D5K1-F1
#
_entry.id   AF-A0A0S8D5K1-F1
#
_cell.length_a   1.000
_cell.length_b   1.000
_cell.length_c   1.000
_cell.angle_alpha   90.00
_cell.angle_beta   90.00
_cell.angle_gamma   90.00
#
_symmetry.space_group_name_H-M   'P 1'
#
loop_
_entity.id
_entity.type
_entity.pdbx_description
1 polymer ?
#
loop_
_entity_poly.entity_id
_entity_poly.type
_entity_poly.pdbx_seq_one_letter_code
_entity_poly.pdbx_strand_id
1 'polypeptide(L)' 'MKGRRGQGMTEYIIIVALIAIAAIGIYALFGKQIRAVVSSIGGQLSGDTSSETATVDMSDQADKDVTLGDFGNE' A
#
# COMPACT_ATOMS: atom_id res chain seq x y z
N MET A 1 -4.64 -34.84 26.66
CA MET A 1 -4.81 -33.78 25.64
C MET A 1 -3.47 -33.06 25.51
N LYS A 2 -2.67 -33.41 24.50
CA LYS A 2 -1.29 -32.90 24.32
C LYS A 2 -1.36 -31.41 23.96
N GLY A 3 -0.70 -30.59 24.76
CA GLY A 3 -0.85 -29.14 24.76
C GLY A 3 -0.44 -28.48 23.44
N ARG A 4 -1.36 -27.71 22.86
CA ARG A 4 -1.15 -26.79 21.73
C ARG A 4 -0.31 -25.55 22.11
N ARG A 5 0.58 -25.67 23.10
CA ARG A 5 1.29 -24.53 23.74
C ARG A 5 2.38 -23.88 22.88
N GLY A 6 2.56 -24.35 21.64
CA GLY A 6 3.43 -23.70 20.63
C GLY A 6 2.78 -23.57 19.25
N GLN A 7 1.67 -24.28 18.97
CA GLN A 7 1.02 -24.23 17.66
C GLN A 7 0.45 -22.83 17.37
N GLY A 8 -0.13 -22.16 18.37
CA GLY A 8 -0.70 -20.82 18.19
C GLY A 8 0.33 -19.69 18.03
N MET A 9 1.54 -19.84 18.59
CA MET A 9 2.58 -18.81 18.50
C MET A 9 3.24 -18.81 17.11
N THR A 10 3.59 -19.99 16.58
CA THR A 10 4.19 -20.09 15.25
C THR A 10 3.18 -19.75 14.15
N GLU A 11 1.92 -20.18 14.27
CA GLU A 11 0.86 -19.85 13.30
C GLU A 11 0.61 -18.34 13.23
N TYR A 12 0.59 -17.66 14.37
CA TYR A 12 0.49 -16.21 14.42
C TYR A 12 1.68 -15.52 13.74
N ILE A 13 2.91 -15.96 14.00
CA ILE A 13 4.12 -15.41 13.38
C ILE A 13 4.08 -15.56 11.85
N ILE A 14 3.64 -16.71 11.35
CA ILE A 14 3.52 -16.94 9.90
C ILE A 14 2.46 -16.01 9.29
N ILE A 15 1.27 -15.90 9.89
CA ILE A 15 0.21 -15.01 9.37
C ILE A 15 0.66 -13.56 9.39
N VAL A 16 1.31 -13.09 10.47
CA VAL A 16 1.83 -11.73 10.56
C VAL A 16 2.90 -11.46 9.51
N ALA A 17 3.80 -12.41 9.27
CA ALA A 17 4.82 -12.28 8.23
C ALA A 17 4.20 -12.14 6.82
N LEU A 18 3.15 -12.91 6.52
CA LEU A 18 2.43 -12.82 5.25
C LEU A 18 1.73 -11.45 5.08
N ILE A 19 1.07 -10.96 6.13
CA ILE A 19 0.43 -9.64 6.12
C ILE A 19 1.46 -8.52 5.96
N ALA A 20 2.61 -8.62 6.63
CA ALA A 20 3.67 -7.62 6.54
C ALA A 20 4.20 -7.48 5.11
N ILE A 21 4.45 -8.59 4.42
CA ILE A 21 4.89 -8.60 3.02
C ILE A 21 3.83 -7.97 2.11
N ALA A 22 2.55 -8.30 2.31
CA ALA A 22 1.45 -7.71 1.55
C ALA A 22 1.31 -6.20 1.81
N ALA A 23 1.48 -5.76 3.07
CA ALA A 23 1.36 -4.37 3.46
C ALA A 23 2.41 -3.48 2.80
N ILE A 24 3.66 -3.95 2.66
CA ILE A 24 4.74 -3.19 2.00
C ILE A 24 4.32 -2.78 0.58
N GLY A 25 3.74 -3.70 -0.20
CA GLY A 25 3.24 -3.42 -1.54
C GLY A 25 2.09 -2.41 -1.55
N ILE A 26 1.13 -2.56 -0.62
CA ILE A 26 -0.02 -1.65 -0.51
C ILE A 26 0.44 -0.23 -0.17
N TYR A 27 1.37 -0.05 0.77
CA TYR A 27 1.83 1.29 1.18
C TYR A 27 2.49 2.08 0.05
N ALA A 28 3.29 1.44 -0.80
CA ALA A 28 3.91 2.08 -1.96
C ALA A 28 2.88 2.54 -3.00
N LEU A 29 1.81 1.75 -3.20
CA LEU A 29 0.71 2.06 -4.10
C LEU A 29 -0.17 3.19 -3.55
N PHE A 30 -0.53 3.11 -2.26
CA PHE A 30 -1.39 4.09 -1.60
C PHE A 30 -0.73 5.47 -1.46
N GLY A 31 0.58 5.54 -1.24
CA GLY A 31 1.30 6.81 -1.08
C GLY A 31 1.22 7.70 -2.33
N LYS A 32 1.35 7.11 -3.53
CA LYS A 32 1.21 7.81 -4.80
C LYS A 32 -0.21 8.35 -4.99
N GLN A 33 -1.22 7.55 -4.67
CA GLN A 33 -2.63 7.95 -4.80
C GLN A 33 -3.01 9.07 -3.81
N ILE A 34 -2.60 8.94 -2.54
CA ILE A 34 -2.80 9.99 -1.53
C ILE A 34 -2.17 11.29 -1.99
N ARG A 35 -0.95 11.25 -2.55
CA ARG A 35 -0.27 12.43 -3.08
C ARG A 35 -1.06 13.09 -4.22
N ALA A 36 -1.64 12.31 -5.13
CA ALA A 36 -2.47 12.83 -6.22
C ALA A 36 -3.72 13.54 -5.69
N VAL A 37 -4.41 12.94 -4.70
CA VAL A 37 -5.58 13.56 -4.05
C VAL A 37 -5.22 14.84 -3.29
N VAL A 38 -4.09 14.86 -2.58
CA VAL A 38 -3.63 16.07 -1.88
C VAL A 38 -3.26 17.17 -2.90
N SER A 39 -2.62 16.81 -4.01
CA SER A 39 -2.31 17.74 -5.09
C SER A 39 -3.56 18.34 -5.73
N SER A 40 -4.60 17.52 -5.98
CA SER A 40 -5.85 18.01 -6.55
C SER A 40 -6.63 18.91 -5.59
N ILE A 41 -6.61 18.61 -4.28
CA ILE A 41 -7.18 19.50 -3.25
C ILE A 41 -6.38 20.81 -3.17
N GLY A 42 -5.05 20.74 -3.22
CA GLY A 42 -4.18 21.93 -3.23
C GLY A 42 -4.40 22.82 -4.44
N GLY A 43 -4.55 22.23 -5.63
CA GLY A 43 -4.90 22.94 -6.87
C GLY A 43 -6.26 23.63 -6.78
N GLN A 44 -7.30 22.90 -6.33
CA GLN A 44 -8.64 23.45 -6.13
C GLN A 44 -8.64 24.59 -5.10
N LEU A 45 -7.90 24.46 -4.00
CA LEU A 45 -7.75 25.52 -3.00
C LEU A 45 -7.00 26.74 -3.56
N SER A 46 -6.04 26.53 -4.46
CA SER A 46 -5.30 27.58 -5.17
C SER A 46 -6.11 28.26 -6.28
N GLY A 47 -7.36 27.84 -6.52
CA GLY A 47 -8.23 28.39 -7.56
C GLY A 47 -8.11 27.71 -8.93
N ASP A 48 -7.30 26.64 -9.04
CA ASP A 48 -7.28 25.81 -10.25
C ASP A 48 -8.56 24.98 -10.31
N THR A 49 -9.46 25.33 -11.22
CA THR A 49 -10.77 24.67 -11.36
C THR A 49 -10.72 23.49 -12.34
N SER A 50 -9.53 22.98 -12.66
CA SER A 50 -9.41 21.76 -13.44
C SER A 50 -9.99 20.62 -12.61
N SER A 51 -11.21 20.22 -12.96
CA SER A 51 -11.94 19.11 -12.34
C SER A 51 -11.32 17.79 -12.80
N GLU A 52 -10.04 17.55 -12.45
CA GLU A 52 -9.52 16.20 -12.41
C GLU A 52 -10.10 15.54 -11.16
N THR A 53 -11.19 14.83 -11.37
CA THR A 53 -11.63 13.82 -10.40
C THR A 53 -10.47 12.85 -10.27
N ALA A 54 -9.80 12.85 -9.12
CA ALA A 54 -8.78 11.86 -8.80
C ALA A 54 -9.48 10.50 -8.72
N THR A 55 -9.64 9.83 -9.86
CA THR A 55 -10.18 8.49 -9.94
C THR A 55 -9.16 7.56 -9.27
N VAL A 56 -9.64 6.75 -8.32
CA VAL A 56 -8.84 5.73 -7.67
C VAL A 56 -8.75 4.56 -8.64
N ASP A 57 -7.89 4.69 -9.64
CA ASP A 57 -7.62 3.61 -10.58
C ASP A 57 -6.39 2.83 -10.12
N MET A 58 -6.64 1.77 -9.34
CA MET A 58 -5.62 0.84 -8.89
C MET A 58 -5.13 -0.12 -10.00
N SER A 59 -5.71 -0.07 -11.20
CA SER A 59 -5.34 -0.96 -12.30
C SER A 59 -4.06 -0.52 -13.03
N ASP A 60 -3.82 0.79 -13.17
CA ASP A 60 -2.65 1.35 -13.87
C ASP A 60 -1.33 1.21 -13.10
N GLN A 61 -1.38 0.94 -11.79
CA GLN A 61 -0.18 0.67 -11.00
C GLN A 61 0.13 -0.80 -10.78
N ALA A 62 -0.72 -1.72 -11.25
CA ALA A 62 -0.39 -3.15 -11.27
C ALA A 62 0.74 -3.47 -12.28
N ASP A 63 0.97 -2.59 -13.26
CA ASP A 63 1.94 -2.79 -14.35
C ASP A 63 3.39 -2.42 -13.97
N LYS A 64 3.59 -1.75 -12.83
CA LYS A 64 4.94 -1.57 -12.27
C LYS A 64 5.19 -2.70 -11.30
N ASP A 65 5.97 -3.68 -11.72
CA ASP A 65 6.49 -4.77 -10.89
C ASP A 65 7.25 -4.18 -9.68
N VAL A 66 6.52 -3.88 -8.61
CA VAL A 66 7.10 -3.48 -7.33
C VAL A 66 7.66 -4.74 -6.70
N THR A 67 8.96 -4.96 -6.90
CA THR A 67 9.68 -6.11 -6.36
C THR A 67 10.36 -5.74 -5.03
N LEU A 68 10.70 -6.74 -4.23
CA LEU A 68 11.43 -6.56 -2.95
C LEU A 68 12.77 -5.80 -3.12
N GLY A 69 13.35 -5.81 -4.32
CA GLY A 69 14.58 -5.08 -4.62
C GLY A 69 14.40 -3.57 -4.78
N ASP A 70 13.18 -3.11 -5.07
CA ASP A 70 12.86 -1.68 -5.21
C ASP A 70 12.97 -0.95 -3.86
N PHE A 71 12.66 -1.64 -2.76
CA PHE A 71 12.74 -1.10 -1.40
C PHE A 71 14.13 -1.21 -0.76
N GLY A 72 15.05 -1.96 -1.36
CA GLY A 72 16.41 -2.14 -0.84
C GLY A 72 17.41 -1.09 -1.33
N ASN A 73 16.98 -0.18 -2.21
CA ASN A 73 17.81 0.77 -2.93
C ASN A 73 17.47 2.25 -2.65
N GLU A 74 16.73 2.53 -1.57
CA GLU A 74 16.56 3.90 -1.04
C GLU A 74 17.56 4.20 0.09
#